data_AF-G4FNV9-F1
#
_entry.id   AF-G4FNV9-F1
#
_cell.length_a   1.000
_cell.length_b   1.000
_cell.length_c   1.000
_cell.angle_alpha   90.00
_cell.angle_beta   90.00
_cell.angle_gamma   90.00
#
_symmetry.space_group_name_H-M   'P 1'
#
loop_
_entity.id
_entity.type
_entity.pdbx_description
1 polymer ?
#
loop_
_entity_poly.entity_id
_entity_poly.type
_entity_poly.pdbx_seq_one_letter_code
_entity_poly.pdbx_strand_id
1 'polypeptide(L)'
;MEGKAARKVARKAQIPELLKKREEEANLPAEEVKQRKREQDKRNREATREMMRKQAEKMDFSPGPSVPSTPAVRTGSRGGKYTEAVTKEGRPYRRYF
;
A
#
# COMPACT_ATOMS: atom_id res chain seq x y z
N MET A 1 -1.33 20.35 25.02
CA MET A 1 -0.73 20.95 23.81
C MET A 1 0.81 21.03 23.88
N GLU A 2 1.50 20.16 24.63
CA GLU A 2 2.93 20.35 24.95
C GLU A 2 3.93 19.74 23.94
N GLY A 3 3.48 18.88 23.04
CA GLY A 3 4.38 18.10 22.18
C GLY A 3 5.11 18.89 21.07
N LYS A 4 4.61 20.07 20.67
CA LYS A 4 5.21 20.84 19.55
C LYS A 4 6.44 21.64 19.97
N ALA A 5 6.45 22.18 21.19
CA ALA A 5 7.57 22.93 21.73
C ALA A 5 8.76 22.00 22.03
N ALA A 6 8.50 20.87 22.70
CA ALA A 6 9.50 19.85 22.99
C ALA A 6 10.17 19.29 21.71
N ARG A 7 9.38 19.02 20.65
CA ARG A 7 9.92 18.58 19.35
C ARG A 7 10.81 19.63 18.68
N LYS A 8 10.49 20.93 18.81
CA LYS A 8 11.32 22.01 18.25
C LYS A 8 12.65 22.13 18.98
N VAL A 9 12.64 22.01 20.31
CA VAL A 9 13.86 22.06 21.14
C VAL A 9 14.75 20.85 20.86
N ALA A 10 14.17 19.64 20.81
CA ALA A 10 14.90 18.42 20.47
C ALA A 10 15.51 18.47 19.05
N ARG A 11 14.77 19.00 18.06
CA ARG A 11 15.33 19.20 16.72
C ARG A 11 16.47 20.21 16.72
N LYS A 12 16.33 21.35 17.41
CA LYS A 12 17.39 22.37 17.49
C LYS A 12 18.68 21.82 18.12
N ALA A 13 18.57 20.94 19.11
CA ALA A 13 19.72 20.28 19.74
C ALA A 13 20.40 19.25 18.82
N GLN A 14 19.67 18.61 17.90
CA GLN A 14 20.22 17.63 16.94
C GLN A 14 20.85 18.25 15.69
N ILE A 15 20.52 19.50 15.36
CA ILE A 15 21.03 20.17 14.15
C ILE A 15 22.58 20.22 14.11
N PRO A 16 23.29 20.59 15.20
CA PRO A 16 24.76 20.65 15.18
C PRO A 16 25.42 19.28 14.94
N GLU A 17 24.86 18.20 15.49
CA GLU A 17 25.39 16.84 15.26
C GLU A 17 25.15 16.37 13.82
N LEU A 18 24.00 16.70 13.24
CA LEU A 18 23.69 16.39 11.84
C LEU A 18 24.59 17.16 10.87
N LEU A 19 24.99 18.38 11.22
CA LEU A 19 25.93 19.17 10.41
C LEU A 19 27.34 18.58 10.46
N LYS A 20 27.85 18.20 11.64
CA LYS A 20 29.15 17.52 11.77
C LYS A 20 29.22 16.22 10.95
N LYS A 21 28.16 15.40 11.02
CA LYS A 21 28.08 14.17 10.23
C LYS A 21 28.09 14.42 8.71
N ARG A 22 27.49 15.52 8.25
CA ARG A 22 27.52 15.91 6.83
C ARG A 22 28.91 16.38 6.38
N GLU A 23 29.63 17.10 7.24
CA GLU A 23 31.02 17.52 6.95
C GLU A 23 31.96 16.31 6.87
N GLU A 24 31.77 15.33 7.74
CA GLU A 24 32.50 14.05 7.70
C GLU A 24 32.15 13.25 6.43
N GLU A 25 30.86 13.19 6.04
CA GLU A 25 30.42 12.53 4.80
C GLU A 25 30.93 13.22 3.53
N ALA A 26 31.11 14.55 3.56
CA ALA A 26 31.64 15.32 2.43
C ALA A 26 33.14 15.07 2.18
N ASN A 27 33.86 14.59 3.19
CA ASN A 27 35.28 14.23 3.09
C ASN A 27 35.49 12.75 2.73
N LEU A 28 34.43 11.96 2.56
CA LEU A 28 34.56 10.57 2.15
C LEU A 28 34.86 10.46 0.64
N PRO A 29 35.74 9.52 0.23
CA PRO A 29 36.00 9.28 -1.17
C PRO A 29 34.72 8.86 -1.91
N ALA A 30 34.53 9.37 -3.13
CA ALA A 30 33.31 9.20 -3.91
C ALA A 30 32.92 7.73 -4.16
N GLU A 31 33.89 6.81 -4.13
CA GLU A 31 33.63 5.37 -4.20
C GLU A 31 32.91 4.83 -2.96
N GLU A 32 33.31 5.27 -1.77
CA GLU A 32 32.72 4.83 -0.51
C GLU A 32 31.30 5.38 -0.35
N VAL A 33 31.06 6.61 -0.79
CA VAL A 33 29.72 7.21 -0.85
C VAL A 33 28.79 6.40 -1.78
N LYS A 34 29.29 5.96 -2.96
CA LYS A 34 28.52 5.12 -3.89
C LYS A 34 28.22 3.74 -3.30
N GLN A 35 29.16 3.12 -2.59
CA GLN A 35 28.95 1.83 -1.94
C GLN A 35 27.91 1.93 -0.82
N ARG A 36 28.04 2.92 0.08
CA ARG A 36 27.06 3.16 1.15
C ARG A 36 25.65 3.42 0.60
N LYS A 37 25.54 4.21 -0.48
CA LYS A 37 24.25 4.47 -1.13
C LYS A 37 23.62 3.19 -1.70
N ARG A 38 24.41 2.34 -2.37
CA ARG A 38 23.94 1.04 -2.87
C ARG A 38 23.46 0.12 -1.75
N GLU A 39 24.17 0.11 -0.63
CA GLU A 39 23.79 -0.69 0.54
C GLU A 39 22.50 -0.16 1.18
N GLN A 40 22.38 1.15 1.30
CA GLN A 40 21.16 1.81 1.78
C GLN A 40 19.96 1.53 0.86
N ASP A 41 20.15 1.59 -0.46
CA ASP A 41 19.11 1.26 -1.44
C ASP A 41 18.66 -0.20 -1.32
N LYS A 42 19.58 -1.14 -1.07
CA LYS A 42 19.25 -2.55 -0.80
C LYS A 42 18.40 -2.68 0.47
N ARG A 43 18.82 -2.06 1.57
CA ARG A 43 18.06 -2.09 2.84
C ARG A 43 16.66 -1.47 2.69
N ASN A 44 16.54 -0.35 1.99
CA ASN A 44 15.26 0.30 1.71
C ASN A 44 14.33 -0.61 0.90
N ARG A 45 14.88 -1.32 -0.10
CA ARG A 45 14.13 -2.25 -0.93
C ARG A 45 13.62 -3.45 -0.14
N GLU A 46 14.45 -4.01 0.74
CA GLU A 46 14.09 -5.10 1.63
C GLU A 46 13.00 -4.68 2.63
N ALA A 47 13.15 -3.51 3.27
CA ALA A 47 12.15 -2.97 4.18
C ALA A 47 10.80 -2.74 3.50
N THR A 48 10.80 -2.24 2.25
CA THR A 48 9.57 -2.06 1.46
C THR A 48 8.92 -3.40 1.14
N ARG A 49 9.71 -4.42 0.77
CA ARG A 49 9.20 -5.78 0.51
C ARG A 49 8.58 -6.39 1.77
N GLU A 50 9.21 -6.24 2.92
CA GLU A 50 8.69 -6.76 4.19
C GLU A 50 7.38 -6.05 4.59
N MET A 51 7.29 -4.74 4.41
CA MET A 51 6.08 -3.97 4.66
C MET A 51 4.91 -4.43 3.77
N MET A 52 5.17 -4.63 2.47
CA MET A 52 4.15 -5.13 1.53
C MET A 52 3.69 -6.53 1.89
N ARG A 53 4.61 -7.42 2.29
CA ARG A 53 4.27 -8.77 2.76
C ARG A 53 3.38 -8.73 4.00
N LYS A 54 3.72 -7.90 5.00
CA LYS A 54 2.91 -7.70 6.21
C LYS A 54 1.54 -7.08 5.92
N GLN A 55 1.40 -6.27 4.87
CA GLN A 55 0.10 -5.77 4.42
C GLN A 55 -0.73 -6.85 3.72
N ALA A 56 -0.10 -7.67 2.87
CA ALA A 56 -0.77 -8.78 2.19
C ALA A 56 -1.31 -9.81 3.19
N GLU A 57 -0.51 -10.22 4.18
CA GLU A 57 -0.92 -11.13 5.25
C GLU A 57 -2.13 -10.61 6.04
N LYS A 58 -2.30 -9.28 6.15
CA LYS A 58 -3.48 -8.67 6.79
C LYS A 58 -4.71 -8.65 5.88
N MET A 59 -4.54 -8.59 4.56
CA MET A 59 -5.66 -8.61 3.60
C MET A 59 -6.20 -10.03 3.39
N ASP A 60 -5.33 -11.03 3.40
CA ASP A 60 -5.74 -12.43 3.25
C ASP A 60 -6.47 -12.97 4.49
N PHE A 61 -6.34 -12.31 5.65
CA PHE A 61 -7.04 -12.63 6.90
C PHE A 61 -8.36 -11.86 7.09
N SER A 62 -8.99 -11.41 6.01
CA SER A 62 -10.38 -10.95 6.06
C SER A 62 -11.29 -12.04 5.49
N PRO A 63 -11.93 -12.88 6.33
CA PRO A 63 -13.12 -13.57 5.91
C PRO A 63 -14.21 -12.48 5.81
N GLY A 64 -14.19 -11.73 4.71
CA GLY A 64 -15.24 -10.79 4.41
C GLY A 64 -16.57 -11.54 4.46
N PRO A 65 -17.66 -10.92 4.95
CA PRO A 65 -18.95 -11.56 4.93
C PRO A 65 -19.21 -12.04 3.51
N SER A 66 -19.53 -13.33 3.37
CA SER A 66 -20.08 -13.92 2.14
C SER A 66 -21.36 -13.15 1.82
N VAL A 67 -21.22 -12.04 1.09
CA VAL A 67 -22.38 -11.29 0.61
C VAL A 67 -23.01 -12.20 -0.42
N PRO A 68 -24.28 -12.62 -0.24
CA PRO A 68 -24.96 -13.41 -1.26
C PRO A 68 -24.91 -12.59 -2.55
N SER A 69 -24.31 -13.17 -3.59
CA SER A 69 -24.16 -12.52 -4.89
C SER A 69 -25.56 -12.18 -5.43
N THR A 70 -25.97 -10.93 -5.29
CA THR A 70 -27.19 -10.45 -5.93
C THR A 70 -26.97 -10.56 -7.43
N PRO A 71 -27.92 -11.13 -8.20
CA PRO A 71 -27.74 -11.31 -9.63
C PRO A 71 -27.49 -9.94 -10.29
N ALA A 72 -26.38 -9.84 -11.03
CA ALA A 72 -25.99 -8.59 -11.68
C ALA A 72 -27.05 -8.18 -12.71
N VAL A 73 -27.56 -6.95 -12.58
CA VAL A 73 -28.48 -6.35 -13.55
C VAL A 73 -27.70 -5.87 -14.77
N ARG A 74 -28.13 -6.28 -15.96
CA ARG A 74 -27.53 -5.94 -17.26
C ARG A 74 -28.55 -5.17 -18.11
N THR A 75 -28.06 -4.34 -19.02
CA THR A 75 -28.91 -3.63 -19.99
C THR A 75 -28.86 -4.37 -21.33
N GLY A 76 -30.02 -4.69 -21.88
CA GLY A 76 -30.15 -5.37 -23.17
C GLY A 76 -29.96 -4.41 -24.34
N SER A 77 -29.74 -4.96 -25.54
CA SER A 77 -29.58 -4.20 -26.79
C SER A 77 -30.79 -3.32 -27.13
N ARG A 78 -31.98 -3.67 -26.63
CA ARG A 78 -33.23 -2.91 -26.79
C ARG A 78 -33.49 -1.92 -25.63
N GLY A 79 -32.52 -1.70 -24.75
CA GLY A 79 -32.61 -0.76 -23.63
C GLY A 79 -33.30 -1.29 -22.36
N GLY A 80 -33.92 -2.48 -22.40
CA GLY A 80 -34.54 -3.10 -21.23
C GLY A 80 -33.52 -3.67 -20.23
N LYS A 81 -33.80 -3.58 -18.92
CA LYS A 81 -32.96 -4.17 -17.87
C LYS A 81 -33.32 -5.64 -17.66
N TYR A 82 -32.32 -6.49 -17.45
CA TYR A 82 -32.52 -7.90 -17.16
C TYR A 82 -31.47 -8.48 -16.20
N THR A 83 -31.80 -9.58 -15.53
CA THR A 83 -30.84 -10.43 -14.82
C THR A 83 -30.73 -11.80 -15.47
N GLU A 84 -29.56 -12.42 -15.37
CA GLU A 84 -29.34 -13.81 -15.77
C GLU A 84 -29.49 -14.73 -14.56
N ALA A 85 -30.27 -15.80 -14.71
CA ALA A 85 -30.54 -16.79 -13.66
C ALA A 85 -30.55 -18.20 -14.28
N VAL A 86 -30.54 -19.22 -13.43
CA VAL A 86 -30.51 -20.63 -13.85
C VAL A 86 -31.76 -21.35 -13.34
N THR A 87 -32.40 -22.14 -14.19
CA THR A 87 -33.59 -22.94 -13.81
C THR A 87 -33.19 -24.11 -12.90
N LYS A 88 -34.17 -24.80 -12.32
CA LYS A 88 -33.93 -26.03 -11.54
C LYS A 88 -33.21 -27.13 -12.35
N GLU A 89 -33.38 -27.12 -13.67
CA GLU A 89 -32.74 -28.04 -14.62
C GLU A 89 -31.36 -27.58 -15.08
N GLY A 90 -30.84 -26.46 -14.56
CA GLY A 90 -29.53 -25.93 -14.96
C GLY A 90 -29.54 -25.08 -16.24
N ARG A 91 -30.71 -24.73 -16.80
CA ARG A 91 -30.78 -23.94 -18.03
C ARG A 91 -30.69 -22.44 -17.72
N PRO A 92 -29.84 -21.66 -18.43
CA PRO A 92 -29.81 -20.22 -18.25
C PRO A 92 -31.09 -19.55 -18.80
N TYR A 93 -31.62 -18.56 -18.10
CA TYR A 93 -32.74 -17.75 -18.54
C TYR A 93 -32.57 -16.29 -18.13
N ARG A 94 -33.30 -15.40 -18.81
CA ARG A 94 -33.28 -13.95 -18.54
C ARG A 94 -34.60 -13.53 -17.88
N ARG A 95 -34.50 -12.74 -16.81
CA ARG A 95 -35.64 -12.07 -16.17
C ARG A 95 -35.61 -10.58 -16.52
N TYR A 96 -36.67 -10.08 -17.13
CA TYR A 96 -36.84 -8.66 -17.44
C TYR A 96 -37.60 -7.95 -16.31
N PHE A 97 -37.40 -6.64 -16.17
CA PHE A 97 -38.11 -5.76 -15.23
C PHE A 97 -38.87 -4.68 -15.99
#